data_AF-A0A8B6CEQ7-F1
#
_entry.id   AF-A0A8B6CEQ7-F1
#
_cell.length_a   1.000
_cell.length_b   1.000
_cell.length_c   1.000
_cell.angle_alpha   90.00
_cell.angle_beta   90.00
_cell.angle_gamma   90.00
#
_symmetry.space_group_name_H-M   'P 1'
#
loop_
_entity.id
_entity.type
_entity.pdbx_description
1 polymer ?
#
loop_
_entity_poly.entity_id
_entity_poly.type
_entity_poly.pdbx_seq_one_letter_code
_entity_poly.pdbx_strand_id
1 'polypeptide(L)'
;MSQKKKRIDFLEGEKEILEVAYDGGMKNASKNCQDAIKSVAERLSCSEDRVKMWIGNRNSKVKGPGGAKIPKTRYTRGPSAYNIIAKTVERGTLSGPEYLKKVATTWQATPDEERKTATEQAKKIKLDPHLNMTKDEAVFHHLKLISKSI
;
A
#
# COMPACT_ATOMS: atom_id res chain seq x y z
N MET A 1 19.35 -12.73 14.33
CA MET A 1 19.39 -11.24 14.41
C MET A 1 18.60 -10.67 13.24
N SER A 2 17.46 -10.02 13.50
CA SER A 2 16.65 -9.40 12.45
C SER A 2 17.37 -8.15 11.95
N GLN A 3 17.93 -8.18 10.74
CA GLN A 3 18.52 -7.00 10.12
C GLN A 3 17.40 -5.98 9.88
N LYS A 4 17.30 -4.99 10.77
CA LYS A 4 16.44 -3.82 10.56
C LYS A 4 16.88 -3.18 9.25
N LYS A 5 15.99 -3.18 8.26
CA LYS A 5 16.18 -2.57 6.94
C LYS A 5 16.60 -1.11 7.15
N LYS A 6 17.89 -0.82 7.01
CA LYS A 6 18.43 0.54 7.16
C LYS A 6 17.69 1.42 6.14
N ARG A 7 16.97 2.45 6.61
CA ARG A 7 16.43 3.46 5.68
C ARG A 7 17.64 4.14 5.07
N ILE A 8 17.87 3.88 3.79
CA ILE A 8 18.92 4.54 3.05
C ILE A 8 18.29 5.71 2.33
N ASP A 9 18.40 6.88 2.92
CA ASP A 9 17.93 8.13 2.34
C ASP A 9 19.07 8.74 1.53
N PHE A 10 18.76 9.19 0.30
CA PHE A 10 19.67 9.97 -0.53
C PHE A 10 19.64 11.43 -0.09
N LEU A 11 20.76 12.13 -0.17
CA LEU A 11 20.86 13.58 0.02
C LEU A 11 20.13 14.32 -1.12
N GLU A 12 19.82 15.60 -0.93
CA GLU A 12 19.00 16.34 -1.89
C GLU A 12 19.64 16.42 -3.29
N GLY A 13 20.96 16.69 -3.38
CA GLY A 13 21.67 16.68 -4.67
C GLY A 13 21.77 15.29 -5.31
N GLU A 14 21.80 14.22 -4.51
CA GLU A 14 21.77 12.85 -5.04
C GLU A 14 20.38 12.49 -5.60
N LYS A 15 19.31 12.99 -4.96
CA LYS A 15 17.95 12.83 -5.47
C LYS A 15 17.75 13.53 -6.81
N GLU A 16 18.34 14.71 -7.01
CA GLU A 16 18.24 15.43 -8.29
C GLU A 16 18.80 14.57 -9.44
N ILE A 17 19.98 13.98 -9.24
CA ILE A 17 20.60 13.06 -10.22
C ILE A 17 19.70 11.85 -10.48
N LEU A 18 19.10 11.28 -9.42
CA LEU A 18 18.20 10.14 -9.52
C LEU A 18 16.90 10.49 -10.26
N GLU A 19 16.31 11.66 -10.02
CA GLU A 19 15.10 12.13 -10.72
C GLU A 19 15.38 12.37 -12.21
N VAL A 20 16.51 13.01 -12.56
CA VAL A 20 16.91 13.20 -13.96
C VAL A 20 17.07 11.86 -14.68
N ALA A 21 17.74 10.89 -14.06
CA ALA A 21 17.90 9.55 -14.62
C ALA A 21 16.56 8.80 -14.72
N TYR A 22 15.67 8.97 -13.73
CA TYR A 22 14.34 8.39 -13.73
C TYR A 22 13.51 8.94 -14.90
N ASP A 23 13.53 10.25 -15.13
CA ASP A 23 12.83 10.89 -16.23
C ASP A 23 13.44 10.55 -17.60
N GLY A 24 14.75 10.28 -17.63
CA GLY A 24 15.45 9.69 -18.79
C GLY A 24 15.18 8.21 -19.05
N GLY A 25 14.31 7.54 -18.27
CA GLY A 25 13.86 6.18 -18.53
C GLY A 25 14.37 5.11 -17.56
N MET A 26 15.11 5.46 -16.51
CA MET A 26 15.52 4.55 -15.42
C MET A 26 14.33 4.22 -14.49
N LYS A 27 13.29 3.58 -15.03
CA LYS A 27 12.00 3.36 -14.34
C LYS A 27 11.89 2.00 -13.64
N ASN A 28 12.76 1.03 -13.94
CA ASN A 28 12.72 -0.32 -13.36
C ASN A 28 14.12 -0.95 -13.28
N ALA A 29 14.23 -2.15 -12.71
CA ALA A 29 15.49 -2.90 -12.59
C ALA A 29 15.69 -3.94 -13.72
N SER A 30 15.07 -3.72 -14.89
CA SER A 30 15.23 -4.62 -16.05
C SER A 30 16.60 -4.46 -16.71
N LYS A 31 16.96 -5.42 -17.56
CA LYS A 31 18.21 -5.41 -18.33
C LYS A 31 18.40 -4.10 -19.12
N ASN A 32 17.32 -3.51 -19.63
CA ASN A 32 17.35 -2.27 -20.41
C ASN A 32 17.69 -1.03 -19.56
N CYS A 33 17.47 -1.08 -18.24
CA CYS A 33 17.81 0.01 -17.32
C CYS A 33 19.09 -0.28 -16.52
N GLN A 34 19.72 -1.45 -16.67
CA GLN A 34 20.87 -1.88 -15.87
C GLN A 34 22.07 -0.94 -16.06
N ASP A 35 22.35 -0.52 -17.30
CA ASP A 35 23.49 0.34 -17.59
C ASP A 35 23.28 1.75 -17.05
N ALA A 36 22.05 2.27 -17.10
CA ALA A 36 21.68 3.53 -16.45
C ALA A 36 21.81 3.45 -14.93
N ILE A 37 21.38 2.33 -14.33
CA ILE A 37 21.53 2.09 -12.88
C ILE A 37 23.00 2.05 -12.48
N LYS A 38 23.85 1.37 -13.26
CA LYS A 38 25.30 1.30 -13.02
C LYS A 38 25.95 2.68 -13.11
N SER A 39 25.66 3.42 -14.17
CA SER A 39 26.20 4.77 -14.37
C SER A 39 25.81 5.72 -13.23
N VAL A 40 24.55 5.67 -12.77
CA VAL A 40 24.08 6.47 -11.64
C VAL A 40 24.70 6.00 -10.32
N ALA A 41 24.84 4.69 -10.12
CA ALA A 41 25.47 4.13 -8.93
C ALA A 41 26.95 4.55 -8.80
N GLU A 42 27.70 4.51 -9.91
CA GLU A 42 29.07 4.99 -10.00
C GLU A 42 29.17 6.50 -9.73
N ARG A 43 28.30 7.30 -10.36
CA ARG A 43 28.25 8.76 -10.17
C ARG A 43 27.95 9.16 -8.72
N LEU A 44 27.13 8.38 -8.03
CA LEU A 44 26.75 8.60 -6.63
C LEU A 44 27.62 7.83 -5.63
N SER A 45 28.66 7.12 -6.11
CA SER A 45 29.52 6.26 -5.29
C SER A 45 28.73 5.34 -4.35
N CYS A 46 27.66 4.74 -4.87
CA CYS A 46 26.76 3.88 -4.09
C CYS A 46 26.52 2.53 -4.79
N SER A 47 25.86 1.60 -4.09
CA SER A 47 25.53 0.29 -4.68
C SER A 47 24.35 0.39 -5.65
N GLU A 48 24.36 -0.43 -6.70
CA GLU A 48 23.22 -0.56 -7.62
C GLU A 48 21.90 -0.86 -6.87
N ASP A 49 21.97 -1.66 -5.81
CA ASP A 49 20.79 -2.03 -5.00
C ASP A 49 20.17 -0.83 -4.29
N ARG A 50 20.99 0.17 -3.91
CA ARG A 50 20.52 1.43 -3.33
C ARG A 50 19.70 2.22 -4.36
N VAL A 51 20.17 2.27 -5.61
CA VAL A 51 19.47 2.90 -6.74
C VAL A 51 18.18 2.13 -7.08
N LYS A 52 18.22 0.80 -7.15
CA LYS A 52 17.04 -0.07 -7.37
C LYS A 52 15.98 0.13 -6.28
N MET A 53 16.40 0.23 -5.02
CA MET A 53 15.49 0.51 -3.90
C MET A 53 14.87 1.90 -4.00
N TRP A 54 15.63 2.90 -4.43
CA TRP A 54 15.09 4.23 -4.69
C TRP A 54 14.09 4.22 -5.84
N ILE A 55 14.37 3.53 -6.95
CA ILE A 55 13.42 3.36 -8.07
C ILE A 55 12.13 2.72 -7.57
N GLY A 56 12.21 1.66 -6.76
CA GLY A 56 11.04 1.01 -6.16
C GLY A 56 10.23 1.94 -5.26
N ASN A 57 10.91 2.73 -4.42
CA ASN A 57 10.27 3.74 -3.57
C ASN A 57 9.65 4.87 -4.40
N ARG A 58 10.35 5.32 -5.45
CA ARG A 58 9.88 6.36 -6.38
C ARG A 58 8.65 5.86 -7.12
N ASN A 59 8.68 4.65 -7.67
CA ASN A 59 7.55 3.97 -8.29
C ASN A 59 6.38 3.80 -7.32
N SER A 60 6.62 3.48 -6.05
CA SER A 60 5.53 3.40 -5.05
C SER A 60 4.86 4.76 -4.79
N LYS A 61 5.54 5.87 -5.10
CA LYS A 61 4.99 7.23 -5.11
C LYS A 61 4.43 7.62 -6.49
N VAL A 62 4.91 6.98 -7.57
CA VAL A 62 4.42 7.11 -8.95
C VAL A 62 3.23 6.19 -9.15
N LYS A 63 2.08 6.80 -8.93
CA LYS A 63 0.92 6.74 -9.79
C LYS A 63 0.90 5.64 -10.91
N GLY A 64 0.01 4.64 -10.76
CA GLY A 64 -0.35 3.54 -11.69
C GLY A 64 -0.79 3.96 -13.10
N PRO A 65 -1.32 3.06 -13.94
CA PRO A 65 -1.29 3.18 -15.40
C PRO A 65 -1.95 4.48 -15.88
N GLY A 66 -1.23 5.27 -16.68
CA GLY A 66 -1.55 6.66 -17.01
C GLY A 66 -0.98 7.72 -16.02
N GLY A 67 -0.14 7.31 -15.07
CA GLY A 67 0.33 8.21 -14.02
C GLY A 67 -0.78 8.58 -13.03
N ALA A 68 -1.69 7.65 -12.67
CA ALA A 68 -2.67 7.83 -11.58
C ALA A 68 -2.32 7.03 -10.29
N LYS A 69 -2.05 7.71 -9.14
CA LYS A 69 -1.86 7.11 -7.80
C LYS A 69 -3.09 6.26 -7.65
N ILE A 70 -2.99 4.93 -7.75
CA ILE A 70 -3.95 4.09 -7.03
C ILE A 70 -3.57 4.44 -5.61
N PRO A 71 -4.33 5.32 -4.93
CA PRO A 71 -4.00 5.57 -3.55
C PRO A 71 -4.02 4.18 -2.92
N LYS A 72 -3.15 3.90 -1.95
CA LYS A 72 -3.60 2.99 -0.90
C LYS A 72 -4.77 3.71 -0.25
N THR A 73 -5.92 3.71 -0.91
CA THR A 73 -7.18 4.07 -0.31
C THR A 73 -7.20 3.11 0.87
N ARG A 74 -7.29 3.63 2.11
CA ARG A 74 -7.60 2.79 3.28
C ARG A 74 -8.81 1.88 3.00
N TYR A 75 -9.60 2.26 2.01
CA TYR A 75 -10.75 1.63 1.38
C TYR A 75 -10.47 0.34 0.59
N THR A 76 -9.24 0.02 0.13
CA THR A 76 -9.00 -1.31 -0.53
C THR A 76 -9.14 -2.48 0.45
N ARG A 77 -9.01 -2.23 1.75
CA ARG A 77 -9.46 -3.14 2.80
C ARG A 77 -10.70 -2.53 3.42
N GLY A 78 -11.84 -2.71 2.75
CA GLY A 78 -13.16 -2.54 3.39
C GLY A 78 -13.21 -3.23 4.76
N PRO A 79 -14.21 -2.92 5.60
CA PRO A 79 -14.30 -3.48 6.95
C PRO A 79 -14.02 -4.98 6.90
N SER A 80 -12.97 -5.45 7.57
CA SER A 80 -12.78 -6.89 7.75
C SER A 80 -13.84 -7.42 8.70
N ALA A 81 -14.12 -8.72 8.69
CA ALA A 81 -14.83 -9.37 9.79
C ALA A 81 -14.24 -8.96 11.15
N TYR A 82 -12.91 -8.82 11.22
CA TYR A 82 -12.21 -8.30 12.38
C TYR A 82 -12.65 -6.88 12.75
N ASN A 83 -12.83 -5.99 11.78
CA ASN A 83 -13.26 -4.60 12.05
C ASN A 83 -14.72 -4.53 12.51
N ILE A 84 -15.56 -5.45 12.07
CA ILE A 84 -16.97 -5.53 12.51
C ILE A 84 -17.03 -5.99 13.95
N ILE A 85 -16.30 -7.06 14.29
CA ILE A 85 -16.24 -7.58 15.65
C ILE A 85 -15.53 -6.59 16.58
N ALA A 86 -14.48 -5.90 16.13
CA ALA A 86 -13.82 -4.87 16.92
C ALA A 86 -14.76 -3.73 17.31
N LYS A 87 -15.79 -3.43 16.50
CA LYS A 87 -16.81 -2.41 16.80
C LYS A 87 -17.81 -2.86 17.86
N THR A 88 -18.00 -4.17 18.07
CA THR A 88 -18.87 -4.67 19.14
C THR A 88 -18.16 -4.63 20.49
N VAL A 89 -16.83 -4.56 20.50
CA VAL A 89 -16.04 -4.44 21.73
C VAL A 89 -16.03 -2.99 22.20
N GLU A 90 -16.69 -2.74 23.33
CA GLU A 90 -16.65 -1.43 23.96
C GLU A 90 -15.26 -1.09 24.48
N ARG A 91 -14.80 0.12 24.11
CA ARG A 91 -13.49 0.65 24.50
C ARG A 91 -13.47 1.15 25.95
N GLY A 92 -14.55 1.78 26.43
CA GLY A 92 -14.62 2.35 27.78
C GLY A 92 -13.43 3.26 28.09
N THR A 93 -12.86 3.09 29.28
CA THR A 93 -11.68 3.83 29.77
C THR A 93 -10.34 3.14 29.44
N LEU A 94 -10.34 2.05 28.67
CA LEU A 94 -9.14 1.27 28.37
C LEU A 94 -8.12 2.08 27.57
N SER A 95 -6.85 1.92 27.94
CA SER A 95 -5.74 2.45 27.16
C SER A 95 -5.70 1.82 25.76
N GLY A 96 -5.17 2.54 24.77
CA GLY A 96 -5.10 2.05 23.37
C GLY A 96 -4.54 0.62 23.23
N PRO A 97 -3.41 0.27 23.87
CA PRO A 97 -2.86 -1.08 23.84
C PRO A 97 -3.74 -2.13 24.53
N GLU A 98 -4.42 -1.78 25.62
CA GLU A 98 -5.29 -2.69 26.37
C GLU A 98 -6.57 -3.00 25.61
N TYR A 99 -7.16 -1.97 24.99
CA TYR A 99 -8.28 -2.14 24.08
C TYR A 99 -7.93 -3.08 22.92
N LEU A 100 -6.76 -2.91 22.29
CA LEU A 100 -6.33 -3.79 21.20
C LEU A 100 -6.12 -5.24 21.67
N LYS A 101 -5.59 -5.45 22.89
CA LYS A 101 -5.50 -6.80 23.47
C LYS A 101 -6.89 -7.41 23.68
N LYS A 102 -7.84 -6.65 24.23
CA LYS A 102 -9.23 -7.09 24.43
C LYS A 102 -9.87 -7.48 23.09
N VAL A 103 -9.76 -6.64 22.07
CA VAL A 103 -10.26 -6.93 20.71
C VAL A 103 -9.62 -8.18 20.10
N ALA A 104 -8.31 -8.36 20.29
CA ALA A 104 -7.63 -9.56 19.81
C ALA A 104 -8.11 -10.82 20.53
N THR A 105 -8.29 -10.79 21.85
CA THR A 105 -8.82 -11.93 22.62
C THR A 105 -10.25 -12.25 22.23
N THR A 106 -11.11 -11.24 22.04
CA THR A 106 -12.49 -11.47 21.60
C THR A 106 -12.52 -12.04 20.20
N TRP A 107 -11.70 -11.54 19.27
CA TRP A 107 -11.60 -12.11 17.92
C TRP A 107 -11.20 -13.58 17.96
N GLN A 108 -10.20 -13.95 18.78
CA GLN A 108 -9.77 -15.34 18.92
C GLN A 108 -10.84 -16.24 19.56
N ALA A 109 -11.62 -15.71 20.50
CA ALA A 109 -12.72 -16.42 21.15
C ALA A 109 -13.98 -16.54 20.27
N THR A 110 -14.15 -15.68 19.26
CA THR A 110 -15.27 -15.77 18.31
C THR A 110 -15.19 -17.06 17.49
N PRO A 111 -16.27 -17.87 17.44
CA PRO A 111 -16.33 -19.08 16.62
C PRO A 111 -16.29 -18.76 15.12
N ASP A 112 -15.81 -19.70 14.31
CA ASP A 112 -15.61 -19.45 12.88
C ASP A 112 -16.91 -19.13 12.12
N GLU A 113 -18.06 -19.61 12.58
CA GLU A 113 -19.36 -19.28 11.99
C GLU A 113 -19.71 -17.78 12.14
N GLU A 114 -19.42 -17.18 13.30
CA GLU A 114 -19.59 -15.74 13.51
C GLU A 114 -18.58 -14.92 12.68
N ARG A 115 -17.37 -15.45 12.47
CA ARG A 115 -16.39 -14.81 11.58
C ARG A 115 -16.83 -14.87 10.11
N LYS A 116 -17.45 -15.97 9.67
CA LYS A 116 -18.01 -16.12 8.31
C LYS A 116 -19.16 -15.15 8.09
N THR A 117 -20.12 -15.08 9.01
CA THR A 117 -21.24 -14.14 8.92
C THR A 117 -20.76 -12.69 8.95
N ALA A 118 -19.79 -12.34 9.81
CA ALA A 118 -19.17 -11.02 9.80
C ALA A 118 -18.42 -10.75 8.48
N THR A 119 -17.84 -11.76 7.83
CA THR A 119 -17.23 -11.63 6.50
C THR A 119 -18.27 -11.33 5.43
N GLU A 120 -19.44 -11.95 5.49
CA GLU A 120 -20.55 -11.64 4.58
C GLU A 120 -21.12 -10.24 4.81
N GLN A 121 -21.26 -9.83 6.07
CA GLN A 121 -21.66 -8.47 6.43
C GLN A 121 -20.66 -7.45 5.92
N ALA A 122 -19.36 -7.72 6.07
CA ALA A 122 -18.27 -6.89 5.55
C ALA A 122 -18.37 -6.64 4.05
N LYS A 123 -18.76 -7.65 3.26
CA LYS A 123 -18.95 -7.54 1.81
C LYS A 123 -20.12 -6.62 1.43
N LYS A 124 -21.17 -6.60 2.27
CA LYS A 124 -22.39 -5.80 2.05
C LYS A 124 -22.21 -4.33 2.42
N ILE A 125 -21.21 -3.98 3.23
CA ILE A 125 -20.95 -2.59 3.63
C ILE A 125 -20.41 -1.82 2.42
N LYS A 126 -21.14 -0.77 2.04
CA LYS A 126 -20.72 0.17 0.99
C LYS A 126 -19.46 0.93 1.44
N LEU A 127 -18.47 0.97 0.56
CA LEU A 127 -17.14 1.50 0.85
C LEU A 127 -17.12 3.02 0.90
N ASP A 128 -17.98 3.66 0.12
CA ASP A 128 -18.02 5.10 -0.09
C ASP A 128 -19.49 5.59 -0.05
N PRO A 129 -19.85 6.45 0.92
CA PRO A 129 -21.19 7.05 1.00
C PRO A 129 -21.56 7.88 -0.24
N HIS A 130 -20.58 8.45 -0.94
CA HIS A 130 -20.80 9.33 -2.09
C HIS A 130 -20.99 8.57 -3.40
N LEU A 131 -20.41 7.37 -3.52
CA LEU A 131 -20.59 6.51 -4.69
C LEU A 131 -21.69 5.46 -4.46
N ASN A 132 -22.01 5.17 -3.20
CA ASN A 132 -23.03 4.19 -2.82
C ASN A 132 -22.74 2.77 -3.35
N MET A 133 -21.46 2.44 -3.55
CA MET A 133 -20.99 1.18 -4.17
C MET A 133 -20.35 0.24 -3.13
N THR A 134 -20.49 -1.06 -3.35
CA THR A 134 -19.77 -2.11 -2.62
C THR A 134 -18.30 -2.18 -3.03
N LYS A 135 -17.49 -2.96 -2.31
CA LYS A 135 -16.06 -3.13 -2.61
C LYS A 135 -15.82 -3.63 -4.04
N ASP A 136 -16.57 -4.66 -4.45
CA ASP A 136 -16.36 -5.33 -5.73
C ASP A 136 -16.83 -4.44 -6.89
N GLU A 137 -17.93 -3.70 -6.68
CA GLU A 137 -18.41 -2.68 -7.60
C GLU A 137 -17.41 -1.53 -7.76
N ALA A 138 -16.81 -1.06 -6.67
CA ALA A 138 -15.81 0.01 -6.72
C ALA A 138 -14.56 -0.42 -7.50
N VAL A 139 -14.07 -1.65 -7.28
CA VAL A 139 -12.96 -2.22 -8.05
C VAL A 139 -13.32 -2.32 -9.53
N PHE A 140 -14.50 -2.86 -9.85
CA PHE A 140 -14.96 -3.00 -11.22
C PHE A 140 -15.18 -1.65 -11.92
N HIS A 141 -15.76 -0.67 -11.23
CA HIS A 141 -15.94 0.69 -11.73
C HIS A 141 -14.61 1.36 -12.03
N HIS A 142 -13.62 1.24 -11.14
CA HIS A 142 -12.28 1.74 -11.38
C HIS A 142 -11.61 1.07 -12.59
N LEU A 143 -11.73 -0.25 -12.72
CA LEU A 143 -11.20 -0.97 -13.89
C LEU A 143 -11.88 -0.52 -15.19
N LYS A 144 -13.19 -0.28 -15.17
CA LYS A 144 -13.97 0.18 -16.33
C LYS A 144 -13.65 1.63 -16.72
N LEU A 145 -13.35 2.49 -15.76
CA LEU A 145 -12.86 3.85 -16.04
C LEU A 145 -11.47 3.83 -16.66
N ILE A 146 -10.59 2.93 -16.19
CA ILE A 146 -9.24 2.76 -16.75
C ILE A 146 -9.33 2.22 -18.19
N SER A 147 -10.19 1.23 -18.45
CA SER A 147 -10.33 0.64 -19.78
C SER A 147 -10.96 1.57 -20.82
N LYS A 148 -11.72 2.58 -20.39
CA LYS A 148 -12.31 3.61 -21.27
C LYS A 148 -11.35 4.78 -21.55
N SER A 149 -10.22 4.82 -20.85
CA SER A 149 -9.21 5.88 -20.95
C SER A 149 -8.03 5.49 -21.87
N ILE A 150 -8.12 4.34 -22.55
CA ILE A 150 -7.18 3.83 -23.56
C ILE A 150 -7.94 3.82 -24.88
#